data_AF-A0A6J8AFM4-F1
#
_entry.id   AF-A0A6J8AFM4-F1
#
_cell.length_a   1.000
_cell.length_b   1.000
_cell.length_c   1.000
_cell.angle_alpha   90.00
_cell.angle_beta   90.00
_cell.angle_gamma   90.00
#
_symmetry.space_group_name_H-M   'P 1'
#
loop_
_entity.id
_entity.type
_entity.pdbx_description
1 polymer ?
#
loop_
_entity_poly.entity_id
_entity_poly.type
_entity_poly.pdbx_seq_one_letter_code
_entity_poly.pdbx_strand_id
1 'polypeptide(L)'
;MCFELMNLVELYIGSNNIVNLPKDLLFSNTNLETLYLGSNKLVSLPEGLFSNNRKLQILGLENNMLVSLAEGLFTFNKDLRFVYLESNNLKRLPKDLYLNTNLITLDMNRNQFICCLMIDFKDWASNQTQLTYEGTCTVLNTTIDIHSFNTTTCIIPGWSPWIKSSCSTTCGDGVIISTRTCDNPPPSDDGLKCENVQHHAIVQRKDQLDNKSGKNSIN
;
A
#
# COMPACT_ATOMS: atom_id res chain seq x y z
N MET A 1 32.74 -4.67 18.54
CA MET A 1 31.77 -3.71 19.11
C MET A 1 31.34 -2.79 17.98
N CYS A 2 30.11 -2.94 17.47
CA CYS A 2 29.51 -1.88 16.67
C CYS A 2 28.95 -0.86 17.65
N PHE A 3 29.30 0.42 17.47
CA PHE A 3 28.71 1.50 18.25
C PHE A 3 27.24 1.65 17.82
N GLU A 4 26.31 1.26 18.69
CA GLU A 4 24.90 1.58 18.49
C GLU A 4 24.73 3.10 18.66
N LEU A 5 24.21 3.78 17.64
CA LEU A 5 23.93 5.21 17.66
C LEU A 5 22.63 5.49 18.44
N MET A 6 22.56 5.08 19.70
CA MET A 6 21.35 5.02 20.52
C MET A 6 20.63 6.37 20.74
N ASN A 7 21.25 7.49 20.38
CA ASN A 7 20.71 8.84 20.57
C ASN A 7 20.51 9.60 19.26
N LEU A 8 20.48 8.91 18.12
CA LEU A 8 20.29 9.58 16.85
C LEU A 8 18.90 10.22 16.77
N VAL A 9 18.88 11.54 16.55
CA VAL A 9 17.66 12.33 16.30
C VAL A 9 17.47 12.58 14.81
N GLU A 10 18.56 12.79 14.08
CA GLU A 10 18.54 13.04 12.65
C GLU A 10 19.56 12.15 11.94
N LEU A 11 19.14 11.55 10.82
CA LEU A 11 20.00 10.75 9.96
C LEU A 11 19.93 11.26 8.52
N TYR A 12 21.07 11.71 8.00
CA TYR A 12 21.22 12.12 6.59
C TYR A 12 22.17 11.16 5.89
N ILE A 13 21.61 10.26 5.09
CA ILE A 13 22.35 9.27 4.29
C ILE A 13 21.92 9.30 2.81
N GLY A 14 21.37 10.43 2.39
CA GLY A 14 21.04 10.70 1.00
C GLY A 14 22.28 10.85 0.10
N SER A 15 22.07 10.84 -1.22
CA SER A 15 23.12 10.99 -2.24
C SER A 15 24.23 9.92 -2.15
N ASN A 16 23.83 8.68 -1.90
CA ASN A 16 24.71 7.52 -1.83
C ASN A 16 24.31 6.48 -2.89
N ASN A 17 24.94 5.29 -2.82
CA ASN A 17 24.64 4.16 -3.69
C ASN A 17 23.89 3.04 -2.94
N ILE A 18 23.07 3.39 -1.95
CA ILE A 18 22.39 2.40 -1.11
C ILE A 18 21.30 1.71 -1.95
N VAL A 19 21.40 0.40 -2.08
CA VAL A 19 20.43 -0.43 -2.83
C VAL A 19 19.43 -1.10 -1.89
N ASN A 20 19.88 -1.51 -0.71
CA ASN A 20 19.08 -2.21 0.30
C ASN A 20 19.39 -1.67 1.69
N LEU A 21 18.39 -1.67 2.57
CA LEU A 21 18.55 -1.38 3.99
C LEU A 21 18.40 -2.65 4.81
N PRO A 22 19.23 -2.88 5.84
CA PRO A 22 18.96 -3.91 6.84
C PRO A 22 17.64 -3.62 7.56
N LYS A 23 16.83 -4.66 7.82
CA LYS A 23 15.53 -4.50 8.51
C LYS A 23 15.66 -3.87 9.91
N ASP A 24 16.75 -4.15 10.61
CA ASP A 24 16.99 -3.73 11.99
C ASP A 24 17.83 -2.44 12.06
N LEU A 25 18.11 -1.79 10.92
CA LEU A 25 19.02 -0.63 10.83
C LEU A 25 18.67 0.49 11.83
N LEU A 26 17.37 0.75 11.99
CA LEU A 26 16.86 1.86 12.81
C LEU A 26 16.26 1.39 14.15
N PHE A 27 16.40 0.10 14.48
CA PHE A 27 15.70 -0.52 15.60
C PHE A 27 16.01 0.15 16.94
N SER A 28 17.27 0.50 17.18
CA SER A 28 17.72 1.15 18.43
C SER A 28 17.57 2.68 18.44
N ASN A 29 17.26 3.32 17.29
CA ASN A 29 17.17 4.78 17.17
C ASN A 29 15.79 5.32 17.56
N THR A 30 15.35 5.04 18.79
CA THR A 30 13.99 5.40 19.27
C THR A 30 13.72 6.91 19.35
N ASN A 31 14.78 7.72 19.31
CA ASN A 31 14.71 9.18 19.30
C ASN A 31 14.72 9.81 17.90
N LEU A 32 14.73 9.00 16.83
CA LEU A 32 14.82 9.51 15.46
C LEU A 32 13.58 10.33 15.09
N GLU A 33 13.80 11.56 14.68
CA GLU A 33 12.80 12.55 14.23
C GLU A 33 12.92 12.86 12.74
N THR A 34 14.13 12.83 12.19
CA THR A 34 14.40 13.16 10.78
C THR A 34 15.22 12.06 10.10
N LEU A 35 14.76 11.58 8.95
CA LEU A 35 15.47 10.61 8.12
C LEU A 35 15.47 11.04 6.66
N TYR A 36 16.65 11.27 6.10
CA TYR A 36 16.84 11.50 4.67
C TYR A 36 17.63 10.36 4.03
N LEU A 37 16.97 9.65 3.14
CA LEU A 37 17.45 8.55 2.32
C LEU A 37 17.38 8.88 0.82
N GLY A 38 17.05 10.12 0.46
CA GLY A 38 16.85 10.53 -0.92
C GLY A 38 18.11 10.42 -1.80
N SER A 39 17.94 10.39 -3.12
CA SER A 39 19.04 10.23 -4.07
C SER A 39 19.89 8.97 -3.82
N ASN A 40 19.23 7.83 -3.67
CA ASN A 40 19.83 6.51 -3.52
C ASN A 40 19.31 5.56 -4.62
N LYS A 41 19.48 4.24 -4.43
CA LYS A 41 19.09 3.20 -5.39
C LYS A 41 18.10 2.21 -4.76
N LEU A 42 17.31 2.65 -3.79
CA LEU A 42 16.37 1.79 -3.07
C LEU A 42 15.23 1.38 -4.00
N VAL A 43 14.96 0.08 -4.07
CA VAL A 43 13.82 -0.49 -4.82
C VAL A 43 12.64 -0.82 -3.91
N SER A 44 12.92 -1.09 -2.64
CA SER A 44 11.95 -1.33 -1.58
C SER A 44 12.52 -0.91 -0.23
N LEU A 45 11.65 -0.83 0.78
CA LEU A 45 12.03 -0.70 2.18
C LEU A 45 11.66 -1.99 2.93
N PRO A 46 12.47 -2.44 3.89
CA PRO A 46 12.09 -3.56 4.76
C PRO A 46 10.78 -3.29 5.49
N GLU A 47 9.95 -4.33 5.61
CA GLU A 47 8.76 -4.28 6.46
C GLU A 47 9.16 -3.96 7.91
N GLY A 48 8.42 -3.06 8.56
CA GLY A 48 8.67 -2.67 9.94
C GLY A 48 9.92 -1.81 10.17
N LEU A 49 10.58 -1.32 9.11
CA LEU A 49 11.80 -0.48 9.23
C LEU A 49 11.63 0.69 10.22
N PHE A 50 10.44 1.27 10.30
CA PHE A 50 10.13 2.44 11.14
C PHE A 50 9.38 2.11 12.45
N SER A 51 9.18 0.83 12.79
CA SER A 51 8.28 0.43 13.88
C SER A 51 8.68 0.95 15.27
N ASN A 52 9.98 1.19 15.49
CA ASN A 52 10.49 1.74 16.75
C ASN A 52 10.71 3.26 16.73
N ASN A 53 10.66 3.91 15.57
CA ASN A 53 10.98 5.33 15.40
C ASN A 53 9.72 6.18 15.55
N ARG A 54 9.06 6.07 16.71
CA ARG A 54 7.73 6.67 16.95
C ARG A 54 7.72 8.21 16.89
N LYS A 55 8.88 8.83 17.05
CA LYS A 55 9.07 10.28 16.98
C LYS A 55 9.36 10.79 15.57
N LEU A 56 9.38 9.93 14.56
CA LEU A 56 9.73 10.31 13.19
C LEU A 56 8.70 11.33 12.65
N GLN A 57 9.18 12.50 12.27
CA GLN A 57 8.41 13.64 11.76
C GLN A 57 8.69 13.93 10.29
N ILE A 58 9.94 13.72 9.85
CA ILE A 58 10.40 14.04 8.50
C ILE A 58 11.02 12.80 7.85
N LEU A 59 10.54 12.46 6.66
CA LEU A 59 11.04 11.35 5.86
C LEU A 59 11.27 11.76 4.41
N GLY A 60 12.53 11.81 3.99
CA GLY A 60 12.94 11.99 2.61
C GLY A 60 13.32 10.66 1.96
N LEU A 61 12.58 10.26 0.93
CA LEU A 61 12.82 9.07 0.10
C LEU A 61 12.86 9.43 -1.40
N GLU A 62 12.90 10.72 -1.72
CA GLU A 62 12.91 11.25 -3.07
C GLU A 62 14.08 10.72 -3.91
N ASN A 63 13.93 10.67 -5.22
CA ASN A 63 15.00 10.25 -6.14
C ASN A 63 15.56 8.86 -5.79
N ASN A 64 14.66 7.89 -5.66
CA ASN A 64 14.99 6.46 -5.51
C ASN A 64 14.28 5.66 -6.62
N MET A 65 14.24 4.34 -6.49
CA MET A 65 13.56 3.44 -7.44
C MET A 65 12.41 2.67 -6.79
N LEU A 66 11.82 3.21 -5.71
CA LEU A 66 10.80 2.52 -4.92
C LEU A 66 9.58 2.19 -5.79
N VAL A 67 9.20 0.91 -5.84
CA VAL A 67 8.03 0.45 -6.63
C VAL A 67 6.77 0.34 -5.77
N SER A 68 6.94 0.12 -4.46
CA SER A 68 5.86 0.07 -3.49
C SER A 68 6.36 0.44 -2.10
N LEU A 69 5.41 0.81 -1.23
CA LEU A 69 5.57 0.88 0.21
C LEU A 69 4.62 -0.16 0.82
N ALA A 70 5.09 -0.92 1.81
CA ALA A 70 4.26 -1.94 2.45
C ALA A 70 3.13 -1.30 3.26
N GLU A 71 1.95 -1.94 3.24
CA GLU A 71 0.88 -1.61 4.19
C GLU A 71 1.39 -1.85 5.62
N GLY A 72 1.14 -0.90 6.51
CA GLY A 72 1.56 -0.98 7.90
C GLY A 72 2.97 -0.45 8.18
N LEU A 73 3.71 0.00 7.16
CA LEU A 73 5.06 0.58 7.30
C LEU A 73 5.09 1.80 8.23
N PHE A 74 4.00 2.57 8.29
CA PHE A 74 3.85 3.81 9.04
C PHE A 74 2.91 3.66 10.25
N THR A 75 2.49 2.45 10.60
CA THR A 75 1.53 2.14 11.68
C THR A 75 1.84 2.86 13.00
N PHE A 76 3.12 3.02 13.32
CA PHE A 76 3.59 3.54 14.61
C PHE A 76 4.14 4.98 14.54
N ASN A 77 4.12 5.61 13.37
CA ASN A 77 4.75 6.91 13.11
C ASN A 77 3.72 8.04 13.05
N LYS A 78 2.91 8.16 14.11
CA LYS A 78 1.77 9.10 14.16
C LYS A 78 2.20 10.57 14.03
N ASP A 79 3.43 10.89 14.42
CA ASP A 79 3.98 12.25 14.38
C ASP A 79 4.57 12.61 13.00
N LEU A 80 4.50 11.71 12.01
CA LEU A 80 5.00 11.95 10.67
C LEU A 80 4.20 13.09 10.00
N ARG A 81 4.92 14.09 9.49
CA ARG A 81 4.38 15.37 9.01
C ARG A 81 4.83 15.71 7.60
N PHE A 82 6.09 15.46 7.28
CA PHE A 82 6.70 15.84 6.01
C PHE A 82 7.28 14.60 5.34
N VAL A 83 6.71 14.24 4.19
CA VAL A 83 7.08 13.04 3.46
C VAL A 83 7.37 13.40 2.01
N TYR A 84 8.58 13.08 1.56
CA TYR A 84 9.03 13.33 0.19
C TYR A 84 9.23 11.99 -0.53
N LEU A 85 8.37 11.69 -1.50
CA LEU A 85 8.39 10.50 -2.35
C LEU A 85 8.67 10.83 -3.82
N GLU A 86 8.95 12.09 -4.12
CA GLU A 86 9.18 12.60 -5.47
C GLU A 86 10.21 11.76 -6.24
N SER A 87 10.00 11.57 -7.54
CA SER A 87 10.93 10.81 -8.41
C SER A 87 11.19 9.38 -7.91
N ASN A 88 10.13 8.57 -7.87
CA ASN A 88 10.14 7.13 -7.59
C ASN A 88 9.24 6.38 -8.60
N ASN A 89 8.98 5.09 -8.40
CA ASN A 89 8.14 4.26 -9.28
C ASN A 89 6.85 3.79 -8.58
N LEU A 90 6.35 4.55 -7.59
CA LEU A 90 5.20 4.15 -6.79
C LEU A 90 3.92 4.17 -7.62
N LYS A 91 3.07 3.15 -7.44
CA LYS A 91 1.77 3.02 -8.11
C LYS A 91 0.57 3.33 -7.21
N ARG A 92 0.77 3.32 -5.90
CA ARG A 92 -0.23 3.59 -4.85
C ARG A 92 0.47 4.03 -3.58
N LEU A 93 -0.28 4.68 -2.69
CA LEU A 93 0.13 4.89 -1.31
C LEU A 93 -0.45 3.80 -0.39
N PRO A 94 0.28 3.39 0.65
CA PRO A 94 -0.29 2.54 1.69
C PRO A 94 -1.24 3.35 2.56
N LYS A 95 -2.35 2.75 3.02
CA LYS A 95 -3.42 3.52 3.69
C LYS A 95 -2.99 4.10 5.02
N ASP A 96 -2.14 3.38 5.75
CA ASP A 96 -1.63 3.82 7.03
C ASP A 96 -0.75 5.08 6.93
N LEU A 97 -0.16 5.37 5.77
CA LEU A 97 0.57 6.63 5.58
C LEU A 97 -0.33 7.85 5.78
N TYR A 98 -1.57 7.83 5.31
CA TYR A 98 -2.48 8.99 5.40
C TYR A 98 -3.59 8.83 6.46
N LEU A 99 -3.93 7.61 6.86
CA LEU A 99 -4.92 7.37 7.92
C LEU A 99 -4.32 7.38 9.33
N ASN A 100 -3.04 7.04 9.49
CA ASN A 100 -2.43 6.85 10.80
C ASN A 100 -1.37 7.92 11.15
N THR A 101 -1.18 8.93 10.31
CA THR A 101 -0.19 9.99 10.53
C THR A 101 -0.82 11.38 10.42
N ASN A 102 -0.05 12.41 10.79
CA ASN A 102 -0.50 13.81 10.80
C ASN A 102 0.17 14.60 9.67
N LEU A 103 0.05 14.12 8.42
CA LEU A 103 0.69 14.73 7.26
C LEU A 103 0.29 16.19 7.09
N ILE A 104 1.32 17.01 6.87
CA ILE A 104 1.21 18.41 6.45
C ILE A 104 1.72 18.56 5.02
N THR A 105 2.79 17.85 4.67
CA THR A 105 3.35 17.89 3.32
C THR A 105 3.62 16.49 2.81
N LEU A 106 3.11 16.22 1.61
CA LEU A 106 3.35 14.99 0.89
C LEU A 106 3.67 15.30 -0.59
N ASP A 107 4.95 15.30 -0.93
CA ASP A 107 5.38 15.43 -2.33
C ASP A 107 5.50 14.04 -2.94
N MET A 108 4.75 13.78 -4.01
CA MET A 108 4.73 12.50 -4.70
C MET A 108 4.85 12.66 -6.21
N ASN A 109 5.30 13.83 -6.67
CA ASN A 109 5.51 14.08 -8.08
C ASN A 109 6.42 13.04 -8.72
N ARG A 110 6.30 12.86 -10.04
CA ARG A 110 7.17 11.96 -10.81
C ARG A 110 7.19 10.53 -10.26
N ASN A 111 6.00 10.01 -9.99
CA ASN A 111 5.74 8.60 -9.69
C ASN A 111 4.86 7.99 -10.79
N GLN A 112 4.46 6.73 -10.62
CA GLN A 112 3.64 5.98 -11.56
C GLN A 112 2.24 5.68 -10.98
N PHE A 113 1.67 6.62 -10.21
CA PHE A 113 0.40 6.39 -9.53
C PHE A 113 -0.71 6.03 -10.50
N ILE A 114 -1.51 5.02 -10.16
CA ILE A 114 -2.70 4.65 -10.91
C ILE A 114 -3.88 5.36 -10.25
N CYS A 115 -4.62 6.19 -10.99
CA CYS A 115 -5.68 7.03 -10.40
C CYS A 115 -6.72 6.20 -9.63
N CYS A 116 -7.07 5.03 -10.15
CA CYS A 116 -8.04 4.15 -9.52
C CYS A 116 -7.60 3.65 -8.13
N LEU A 117 -6.30 3.60 -7.83
CA LEU A 117 -5.76 3.23 -6.52
C LEU A 117 -5.58 4.41 -5.58
N MET A 118 -5.74 5.62 -6.11
CA MET A 118 -5.60 6.86 -5.39
C MET A 118 -6.96 7.45 -4.99
N ILE A 119 -8.07 6.77 -5.25
CA ILE A 119 -9.43 7.23 -4.89
C ILE A 119 -9.53 7.47 -3.39
N ASP A 120 -9.16 6.49 -2.57
CA ASP A 120 -9.23 6.61 -1.10
C ASP A 120 -8.37 7.77 -0.59
N PHE A 121 -7.17 7.93 -1.15
CA PHE A 121 -6.29 9.04 -0.81
C PHE A 121 -6.87 10.38 -1.26
N LYS A 122 -7.38 10.49 -2.49
CA LYS A 122 -8.02 11.69 -3.02
C LYS A 122 -9.19 12.13 -2.15
N ASP A 123 -10.06 11.19 -1.79
CA ASP A 123 -11.24 11.46 -0.98
C ASP A 123 -10.85 11.86 0.45
N TRP A 124 -9.89 11.17 1.06
CA TRP A 124 -9.33 11.55 2.35
C TRP A 124 -8.71 12.95 2.31
N ALA A 125 -7.88 13.22 1.31
CA ALA A 125 -7.12 14.46 1.15
C ALA A 125 -8.06 15.66 0.89
N SER A 126 -9.21 15.43 0.25
CA SER A 126 -10.21 16.48 0.02
C SER A 126 -10.78 17.08 1.32
N ASN A 127 -10.68 16.35 2.43
CA ASN A 127 -11.12 16.77 3.76
C ASN A 127 -9.98 17.34 4.63
N GLN A 128 -8.74 17.42 4.12
CA GLN A 128 -7.58 17.89 4.90
C GLN A 128 -7.21 19.34 4.55
N THR A 129 -7.53 20.28 5.43
CA THR A 129 -7.27 21.71 5.18
C THR A 129 -5.82 22.14 5.39
N GLN A 130 -5.03 21.33 6.10
CA GLN A 130 -3.61 21.60 6.39
C GLN A 130 -2.65 20.82 5.50
N LEU A 131 -3.18 19.90 4.68
CA LEU A 131 -2.37 19.07 3.80
C LEU A 131 -2.01 19.84 2.52
N THR A 132 -0.72 19.96 2.29
CA THR A 132 -0.15 20.33 1.00
C THR A 132 0.37 19.07 0.34
N TYR A 133 -0.13 18.74 -0.85
CA TYR A 133 0.40 17.62 -1.61
C TYR A 133 0.45 17.95 -3.10
N GLU A 134 1.40 17.34 -3.79
CA GLU A 134 1.52 17.42 -5.24
C GLU A 134 1.72 16.02 -5.79
N GLY A 135 1.03 15.73 -6.90
CA GLY A 135 1.13 14.43 -7.53
C GLY A 135 0.15 14.25 -8.67
N THR A 136 0.59 13.51 -9.67
CA THR A 136 -0.20 13.09 -10.82
C THR A 136 -0.43 11.60 -10.79
N CYS A 137 -1.54 11.15 -11.36
CA CYS A 137 -1.84 9.75 -11.57
C CYS A 137 -2.21 9.49 -13.04
N THR A 138 -2.09 8.25 -13.48
CA THR A 138 -2.42 7.82 -14.83
C THR A 138 -3.72 7.00 -14.84
N VAL A 139 -4.62 7.32 -15.78
CA VAL A 139 -5.84 6.57 -16.10
C VAL A 139 -6.04 6.58 -17.61
N LEU A 140 -6.31 5.43 -18.22
CA LEU A 140 -6.48 5.30 -19.69
C LEU A 140 -5.35 5.99 -20.48
N ASN A 141 -4.10 5.76 -20.10
CA ASN A 141 -2.89 6.38 -20.68
C ASN A 141 -2.81 7.92 -20.60
N THR A 142 -3.68 8.55 -19.81
CA THR A 142 -3.67 9.99 -19.57
C THR A 142 -3.18 10.26 -18.16
N THR A 143 -2.14 11.09 -18.04
CA THR A 143 -1.64 11.58 -16.75
C THR A 143 -2.37 12.86 -16.37
N ILE A 144 -2.92 12.91 -15.17
CA ILE A 144 -3.75 13.99 -14.64
C ILE A 144 -3.40 14.23 -13.17
N ASP A 145 -3.62 15.45 -12.67
CA ASP A 145 -3.49 15.75 -11.25
C ASP A 145 -4.44 14.90 -10.40
N ILE A 146 -3.94 14.41 -9.27
CA ILE A 146 -4.71 13.54 -8.36
C ILE A 146 -5.97 14.26 -7.85
N HIS A 147 -5.94 15.59 -7.68
CA HIS A 147 -7.10 16.38 -7.28
C HIS A 147 -8.22 16.39 -8.32
N SER A 148 -7.88 16.25 -9.59
CA SER A 148 -8.76 16.62 -10.71
C SER A 148 -9.31 15.42 -11.47
N PHE A 149 -8.84 14.20 -11.20
CA PHE A 149 -9.32 13.04 -11.96
C PHE A 149 -10.75 12.66 -11.59
N ASN A 150 -11.50 12.23 -12.61
CA ASN A 150 -12.86 11.75 -12.45
C ASN A 150 -12.86 10.30 -11.96
N THR A 151 -13.50 10.03 -10.83
CA THR A 151 -13.57 8.68 -10.27
C THR A 151 -14.47 7.73 -11.07
N THR A 152 -15.40 8.25 -11.90
CA THR A 152 -16.27 7.39 -12.72
C THR A 152 -15.58 6.74 -13.91
N THR A 153 -14.38 7.22 -14.29
CA THR A 153 -13.56 6.59 -15.34
C THR A 153 -12.67 5.47 -14.78
N CYS A 154 -12.68 5.28 -13.47
CA CYS A 154 -11.89 4.25 -12.82
C CYS A 154 -12.55 2.88 -12.96
N ILE A 155 -11.98 2.07 -13.83
CA ILE A 155 -12.29 0.65 -13.97
C ILE A 155 -11.17 -0.12 -13.26
N ILE A 156 -11.37 -0.48 -11.98
CA ILE A 156 -10.45 -1.37 -11.27
C ILE A 156 -10.83 -2.81 -11.67
N PRO A 157 -9.90 -3.63 -12.21
CA PRO A 157 -10.17 -5.04 -12.46
C PRO A 157 -10.64 -5.72 -11.17
N GLY A 158 -11.79 -6.38 -11.25
CA GLY A 158 -12.45 -6.99 -10.11
C GLY A 158 -12.63 -8.49 -10.28
N TRP A 159 -12.79 -9.18 -9.16
CA TRP A 159 -13.17 -10.58 -9.18
C TRP A 159 -14.65 -10.73 -9.59
N SER A 160 -14.95 -11.69 -10.46
CA SER A 160 -16.32 -12.14 -10.68
C SER A 160 -16.94 -12.73 -9.41
N PRO A 161 -18.29 -12.82 -9.33
CA PRO A 161 -18.96 -13.57 -8.29
C PRO A 161 -18.47 -15.02 -8.21
N TRP A 162 -18.49 -15.61 -7.01
CA TRP A 162 -18.12 -17.01 -6.83
C TRP A 162 -19.11 -17.94 -7.54
N ILE A 163 -18.58 -18.83 -8.39
CA ILE A 163 -19.30 -19.94 -9.00
C ILE A 163 -19.04 -21.18 -8.14
N LYS A 164 -20.09 -21.82 -7.64
CA LYS A 164 -19.99 -23.05 -6.83
C LYS A 164 -20.22 -24.29 -7.69
N SER A 165 -19.36 -25.30 -7.55
CA SER A 165 -19.57 -26.62 -8.16
C SER A 165 -20.74 -27.35 -7.52
N SER A 166 -21.25 -28.36 -8.21
CA SER A 166 -22.05 -29.41 -7.56
C SER A 166 -21.23 -30.12 -6.48
N CYS A 167 -21.91 -30.64 -5.47
CA CYS A 167 -21.29 -31.43 -4.42
C CYS A 167 -20.67 -32.70 -5.02
N SER A 168 -19.45 -33.06 -4.63
CA SER A 168 -18.74 -34.25 -5.12
C SER A 168 -19.48 -35.57 -4.84
N THR A 169 -20.42 -35.55 -3.91
CA THR A 169 -21.29 -36.66 -3.52
C THR A 169 -22.74 -36.20 -3.45
N THR A 170 -23.67 -37.13 -3.68
CA THR A 170 -25.11 -36.89 -3.54
C THR A 170 -25.60 -37.10 -2.09
N CYS A 171 -24.88 -37.88 -1.28
CA CYS A 171 -25.11 -38.08 0.16
C CYS A 171 -23.78 -38.31 0.91
N GLY A 172 -23.77 -38.02 2.22
CA GLY A 172 -22.58 -38.11 3.06
C GLY A 172 -21.63 -36.90 2.92
N ASP A 173 -20.38 -37.08 3.35
CA ASP A 173 -19.35 -36.03 3.26
C ASP A 173 -19.03 -35.72 1.81
N GLY A 174 -19.13 -34.44 1.44
CA GLY A 174 -18.93 -33.98 0.08
C GLY A 174 -18.20 -32.65 0.03
N VAL A 175 -17.54 -32.41 -1.10
CA VAL A 175 -16.74 -31.21 -1.36
C VAL A 175 -17.47 -30.32 -2.35
N ILE A 176 -17.48 -29.02 -2.07
CA ILE A 176 -17.88 -27.96 -3.00
C ILE A 176 -16.62 -27.14 -3.32
N ILE A 177 -16.40 -26.93 -4.61
CA ILE A 177 -15.34 -26.06 -5.12
C ILE A 177 -15.99 -24.73 -5.51
N SER A 178 -15.55 -23.64 -4.89
CA SER A 178 -15.93 -22.29 -5.32
C SER A 178 -14.84 -21.71 -6.20
N THR A 179 -15.15 -21.30 -7.42
CA THR A 179 -14.23 -20.69 -8.38
C THR A 179 -14.65 -19.26 -8.74
N ARG A 180 -13.68 -18.37 -8.97
CA ARG A 180 -13.93 -17.03 -9.54
C ARG A 180 -12.76 -16.59 -10.42
N THR A 181 -13.04 -15.67 -11.34
CA THR A 181 -12.13 -15.12 -12.35
C THR A 181 -11.90 -13.63 -12.12
N CYS A 182 -10.79 -13.10 -12.63
CA CYS A 182 -10.46 -11.67 -12.56
C CYS A 182 -10.94 -10.94 -13.82
N ASP A 183 -12.24 -10.92 -14.07
CA ASP A 183 -12.84 -10.47 -15.33
C ASP A 183 -14.07 -9.56 -15.14
N ASN A 184 -14.33 -9.08 -13.93
CA ASN A 184 -15.50 -8.26 -13.63
C ASN A 184 -15.13 -6.97 -12.89
N PRO A 185 -14.74 -5.90 -13.59
CA PRO A 185 -14.63 -5.76 -15.06
C PRO A 185 -13.36 -6.41 -15.66
N PRO A 186 -13.36 -6.75 -16.97
CA PRO A 186 -12.21 -7.34 -17.63
C PRO A 186 -10.98 -6.43 -17.53
N PRO A 187 -9.76 -6.97 -17.34
CA PRO A 187 -8.55 -6.17 -17.33
C PRO A 187 -8.42 -5.45 -18.67
N SER A 188 -8.38 -4.13 -18.66
CA SER A 188 -8.00 -3.31 -19.81
C SER A 188 -6.78 -2.49 -19.44
N ASP A 189 -5.81 -2.42 -20.36
CA ASP A 189 -4.59 -1.59 -20.33
C ASP A 189 -3.93 -1.40 -18.95
N ASP A 190 -2.88 -2.19 -18.67
CA ASP A 190 -2.00 -2.08 -17.50
C ASP A 190 -2.68 -2.05 -16.11
N GLY A 191 -3.97 -2.37 -16.02
CA GLY A 191 -4.70 -2.54 -14.76
C GLY A 191 -4.05 -3.59 -13.85
N LEU A 192 -3.99 -3.31 -12.55
CA LEU A 192 -3.46 -4.24 -11.55
C LEU A 192 -4.15 -5.60 -11.65
N LYS A 193 -3.32 -6.63 -11.86
CA LYS A 193 -3.76 -8.03 -11.89
C LYS A 193 -4.21 -8.41 -10.48
N CYS A 194 -5.37 -9.06 -10.37
CA CYS A 194 -5.72 -9.85 -9.20
C CYS A 194 -4.48 -10.65 -8.77
N GLU A 195 -3.88 -10.28 -7.64
CA GLU A 195 -2.54 -10.75 -7.30
C GLU A 195 -2.54 -12.30 -7.25
N ASN A 196 -1.76 -12.89 -8.16
CA ASN A 196 -1.37 -14.30 -8.28
C ASN A 196 -2.38 -15.39 -8.66
N VAL A 197 -3.61 -15.10 -9.10
CA VAL A 197 -4.38 -16.13 -9.84
C VAL A 197 -5.41 -15.51 -10.80
N GLN A 198 -5.40 -15.94 -12.07
CA GLN A 198 -6.52 -15.67 -12.98
C GLN A 198 -7.79 -16.44 -12.54
N HIS A 199 -7.62 -17.47 -11.70
CA HIS A 199 -8.68 -18.33 -11.18
C HIS A 199 -8.45 -18.64 -9.69
N HIS A 200 -9.28 -18.13 -8.79
CA HIS A 200 -9.21 -18.52 -7.37
C HIS A 200 -10.14 -19.72 -7.14
N ALA A 201 -9.64 -20.82 -6.56
CA ALA A 201 -10.43 -21.97 -6.14
C ALA A 201 -10.33 -22.21 -4.63
N ILE A 202 -11.47 -22.36 -3.94
CA ILE A 202 -11.53 -22.74 -2.51
C ILE A 202 -12.29 -24.06 -2.39
N VAL A 203 -11.69 -25.01 -1.66
CA VAL A 203 -12.27 -26.33 -1.35
C VAL A 203 -12.98 -26.24 0.00
N GLN A 204 -14.29 -26.50 0.03
CA GLN A 204 -15.11 -26.47 1.26
C GLN A 204 -15.81 -27.82 1.44
N ARG A 205 -15.87 -28.33 2.68
CA ARG A 205 -16.70 -29.51 3.00
C ARG A 205 -18.14 -29.09 3.34
N LYS A 206 -19.12 -29.85 2.86
CA LYS A 206 -20.55 -29.52 2.97
C LYS A 206 -21.09 -29.61 4.41
N ASP A 207 -20.63 -30.58 5.19
CA ASP A 207 -20.90 -30.73 6.63
C ASP A 207 -20.53 -29.47 7.45
N GLN A 208 -19.55 -28.69 6.98
CA GLN A 208 -19.09 -27.44 7.61
C GLN A 208 -19.87 -26.20 7.15
N LEU A 209 -20.59 -26.28 6.03
CA LEU A 209 -21.39 -25.18 5.47
C LEU A 209 -22.80 -25.14 6.06
N ASP A 210 -23.39 -26.31 6.29
CA ASP A 210 -24.71 -26.44 6.92
C ASP A 210 -24.69 -25.98 8.40
N ASN A 211 -23.50 -25.82 8.99
CA ASN A 211 -23.28 -25.26 10.33
C ASN A 211 -22.92 -23.76 10.36
N LYS A 212 -22.77 -23.08 9.21
CA LYS A 212 -22.39 -21.65 9.13
C LYS A 212 -23.51 -20.70 8.71
N SER A 213 -24.71 -21.19 8.42
CA SER A 213 -25.91 -20.38 8.16
C SER A 213 -26.52 -19.73 9.41
N GLY A 214 -25.83 -19.78 10.56
CA GLY A 214 -26.25 -19.11 11.78
C GLY A 214 -25.07 -18.58 12.60
N LYS A 215 -24.40 -17.51 12.10
CA LYS A 215 -23.75 -16.45 12.90
C LYS A 215 -22.86 -15.56 12.01
N ASN A 216 -23.35 -14.35 11.71
CA ASN A 216 -22.73 -13.07 12.11
C ASN A 216 -23.40 -11.90 11.37
N SER A 217 -24.55 -11.47 11.89
CA SER A 217 -24.85 -10.04 11.99
C SER A 217 -24.26 -9.57 13.30
N ILE A 218 -23.15 -8.82 13.28
CA ILE A 218 -22.79 -7.89 14.36
C ILE A 218 -22.02 -6.72 13.73
N ASN A 219 -22.66 -5.54 13.80
CA ASN A 219 -22.22 -4.14 13.70
C ASN A 219 -21.38 -3.70 12.50
#